data_AF-A0A3N5GQL1-F1
#
_entry.id   AF-A0A3N5GQL1-F1
#
_cell.length_a   1.000
_cell.length_b   1.000
_cell.length_c   1.000
_cell.angle_alpha   90.00
_cell.angle_beta   90.00
_cell.angle_gamma   90.00
#
_symmetry.space_group_name_H-M   'P 1'
#
loop_
_entity.id
_entity.type
_entity.pdbx_description
1 polymer ?
#
loop_
_entity_poly.entity_id
_entity_poly.type
_entity_poly.pdbx_seq_one_letter_code
_entity_poly.pdbx_strand_id
1 'polypeptide(L)' 'MFVDTDSFMVVKTVMTINVPQLGGDIEQVVEFSDFRDVDGVKMAYSTRATNPAQTVRATLTDVKHNAEIDDSSFVRPPGQ' A
#
# COMPACT_ATOMS: atom_id res chain seq x y z
N MET A 1 4.65 8.52 -10.25
CA MET A 1 4.19 8.92 -8.91
C MET A 1 3.52 10.28 -9.02
N PHE A 2 2.42 10.47 -8.30
CA PHE A 2 1.65 11.71 -8.29
C PHE A 2 1.57 12.19 -6.84
N VAL A 3 1.93 13.44 -6.61
CA VAL A 3 2.01 14.07 -5.29
C VAL A 3 1.04 15.24 -5.28
N ASP A 4 0.23 15.35 -4.23
CA ASP A 4 -0.65 16.48 -4.01
C ASP A 4 0.16 17.73 -3.62
N THR A 5 -0.14 18.88 -4.23
CA THR A 5 0.70 20.09 -4.10
C THR A 5 0.53 20.81 -2.77
N ASP A 6 -0.60 20.60 -2.09
CA ASP A 6 -0.93 21.32 -0.86
C ASP A 6 -0.50 20.51 0.37
N SER A 7 -0.75 19.19 0.34
CA SER A 7 -0.44 18.26 1.44
C SER A 7 0.89 17.54 1.28
N PHE A 8 1.51 17.58 0.10
CA PHE A 8 2.71 16.82 -0.27
C PHE A 8 2.56 15.30 -0.16
N MET A 9 1.33 14.79 -0.09
CA MET A 9 1.05 13.37 0.03
C MET A 9 1.12 12.67 -1.33
N VAL A 10 1.63 11.44 -1.35
CA VAL A 10 1.57 10.58 -2.54
C VAL A 10 0.13 10.06 -2.67
N VAL A 11 -0.60 10.57 -3.66
CA VAL A 11 -2.00 10.20 -3.89
C VAL A 11 -2.17 9.09 -4.92
N LYS A 12 -1.15 8.88 -5.78
CA LYS A 12 -1.19 7.82 -6.79
C LYS A 12 0.21 7.38 -7.21
N THR A 13 0.35 6.08 -7.45
CA THR A 13 1.50 5.48 -8.11
C THR A 13 1.03 4.67 -9.30
N VAL A 14 1.73 4.78 -10.42
CA VAL A 14 1.54 3.93 -11.60
C VAL A 14 2.86 3.19 -11.79
N MET A 15 2.79 1.87 -11.89
CA MET A 15 3.95 0.99 -11.99
C MET A 15 3.66 -0.15 -12.97
N THR A 16 4.70 -0.62 -13.63
CA THR A 16 4.64 -1.85 -14.42
C THR A 16 5.00 -3.02 -13.51
N ILE A 17 4.16 -4.06 -13.49
CA ILE A 17 4.43 -5.31 -12.77
C ILE A 17 4.42 -6.48 -13.75
N ASN A 18 5.31 -7.44 -13.53
CA ASN A 18 5.29 -8.68 -14.31
C ASN A 18 4.30 -9.67 -13.69
N VAL A 19 3.28 -10.08 -14.46
CA VAL A 19 2.32 -11.10 -14.06
C VAL A 19 2.31 -12.20 -15.12
N PRO A 20 3.14 -13.24 -14.97
CA PRO A 20 3.27 -14.31 -15.98
C PRO A 20 1.94 -14.97 -16.35
N GLN A 21 1.01 -15.09 -15.39
CA GLN A 21 -0.32 -15.67 -15.59
C GLN A 21 -1.20 -14.86 -16.56
N LEU A 22 -0.85 -13.59 -16.81
CA LEU A 22 -1.54 -12.68 -17.72
C LEU A 22 -0.70 -12.36 -18.97
N GLY A 23 0.39 -13.10 -19.19
CA GLY A 23 1.22 -12.95 -20.39
C GLY A 23 2.33 -11.91 -20.31
N GLY A 24 2.68 -11.43 -19.11
CA GLY A 24 3.86 -10.58 -18.90
C GLY A 24 3.56 -9.28 -18.16
N ASP A 25 4.14 -8.19 -18.64
CA ASP A 25 4.09 -6.89 -17.98
C ASP A 25 2.72 -6.23 -18.14
N ILE A 26 2.13 -5.80 -17.02
CA ILE A 26 0.88 -5.05 -16.98
C ILE A 26 1.06 -3.77 -16.15
N GLU A 27 0.23 -2.77 -16.45
CA GLU A 27 0.16 -1.56 -15.63
C GLU A 27 -0.68 -1.81 -14.38
N GLN A 28 -0.15 -1.40 -13.23
CA GLN A 28 -0.86 -1.31 -11.96
C GLN A 28 -0.94 0.15 -11.50
N VAL A 29 -2.17 0.60 -11.25
CA VAL A 29 -2.47 1.90 -10.67
C VAL A 29 -2.84 1.70 -9.21
N VAL A 30 -2.12 2.36 -8.30
CA VAL A 30 -2.40 2.37 -6.86
C VAL A 30 -2.79 3.79 -6.46
N GLU A 31 -3.99 3.94 -5.92
CA GLU A 31 -4.55 5.20 -5.44
C GLU A 31 -4.62 5.18 -3.91
N PHE A 32 -4.24 6.29 -3.27
CA PHE A 32 -4.22 6.46 -1.82
C PHE A 32 -5.20 7.55 -1.41
N SER A 33 -6.00 7.30 -0.38
CA SER A 33 -6.98 8.25 0.14
C SER A 33 -7.24 8.02 1.64
N ASP A 34 -8.12 8.84 2.22
CA ASP A 34 -8.43 8.83 3.65
C ASP A 34 -7.17 9.02 4.50
N PHE A 35 -6.45 10.12 4.25
CA PHE A 35 -5.25 10.47 5.00
C PHE A 35 -5.62 10.94 6.42
N ARG A 36 -5.14 10.22 7.43
CA ARG A 36 -5.38 10.52 8.85
C ARG A 36 -4.08 10.81 9.57
N ASP A 37 -4.17 11.58 10.64
CA ASP A 37 -3.04 11.81 11.53
C ASP A 37 -2.86 10.62 12.47
N VAL A 38 -1.65 10.06 12.50
CA VAL A 38 -1.24 9.05 13.48
C VAL A 38 0.10 9.51 14.03
N ASP A 39 0.12 9.92 15.30
CA ASP A 39 1.31 10.45 15.99
C ASP A 39 2.07 11.54 15.21
N GLY A 40 1.36 12.46 14.55
CA GLY A 40 1.94 13.55 13.77
C GLY A 40 2.33 13.21 12.32
N VAL A 41 2.06 11.98 11.88
CA VAL A 41 2.32 11.52 10.51
C VAL A 41 1.00 11.29 9.77
N LYS A 42 0.89 11.79 8.54
CA LYS A 42 -0.27 11.51 7.68
C LYS A 42 -0.16 10.13 7.05
N MET A 43 -1.10 9.25 7.38
CA MET A 43 -1.17 7.86 6.90
C MET A 43 -2.41 7.66 6.04
N ALA A 44 -2.27 7.02 4.87
CA ALA A 44 -3.40 6.66 4.03
C ALA A 44 -4.15 5.45 4.60
N TYR A 45 -5.40 5.63 5.01
CA TYR A 45 -6.23 4.54 5.53
C TYR A 45 -6.95 3.76 4.43
N SER A 46 -7.01 4.30 3.21
CA SER A 46 -7.60 3.60 2.07
C SER A 46 -6.60 3.50 0.93
N THR A 47 -6.44 2.29 0.41
CA THR A 47 -5.65 2.01 -0.79
C THR A 47 -6.51 1.26 -1.79
N ARG A 48 -6.46 1.68 -3.05
CA ARG A 48 -7.09 0.99 -4.17
C ARG A 48 -6.05 0.68 -5.24
N ALA A 49 -5.79 -0.61 -5.45
CA ALA A 49 -4.92 -1.09 -6.53
C ALA A 49 -5.79 -1.63 -7.67
N THR A 50 -5.54 -1.17 -8.90
CA THR A 50 -6.28 -1.59 -10.09
C THR A 50 -5.28 -1.98 -11.18
N ASN A 51 -5.54 -3.10 -11.85
CA ASN A 51 -4.85 -3.53 -13.05
C ASN A 51 -5.86 -4.21 -14.01
N PRO A 52 -5.48 -4.63 -15.22
CA PRO A 52 -6.40 -5.26 -16.17
C PRO A 52 -7.11 -6.53 -15.67
N ALA A 53 -6.58 -7.23 -14.67
CA ALA A 53 -7.18 -8.45 -14.16
C ALA A 53 -8.10 -8.24 -12.95
N GLN A 54 -7.82 -7.26 -12.09
CA GLN A 54 -8.59 -7.07 -10.86
C GLN A 54 -8.48 -5.66 -10.27
N THR A 55 -9.40 -5.37 -9.35
CA THR A 55 -9.33 -4.25 -8.41
C THR A 55 -9.29 -4.79 -6.98
N VAL A 56 -8.30 -4.37 -6.21
CA VAL A 56 -8.15 -4.69 -4.78
C VAL A 56 -8.32 -3.40 -3.97
N ARG A 57 -9.07 -3.48 -2.88
CA ARG A 57 -9.23 -2.41 -1.90
C ARG A 57 -8.73 -2.88 -0.55
N ALA A 58 -7.86 -2.09 0.07
CA ALA A 58 -7.40 -2.31 1.44
C ALA A 58 -7.81 -1.11 2.30
N THR A 59 -8.33 -1.40 3.49
CA THR A 59 -8.71 -0.39 4.48
C THR A 59 -7.98 -0.70 5.77
N LEU A 60 -7.19 0.27 6.25
CA LEU A 60 -6.61 0.22 7.59
C LEU A 60 -7.68 0.61 8.60
N THR A 61 -7.81 -0.16 9.68
CA THR A 61 -8.80 0.11 10.75
C THR A 61 -8.15 0.62 12.03
N ASP A 62 -6.91 0.20 12.31
CA ASP A 62 -6.11 0.63 13.46
C ASP A 62 -4.65 0.73 13.02
N VAL A 63 -3.97 1.80 13.45
CA VAL A 63 -2.54 2.04 13.18
C VAL A 63 -1.93 2.59 14.45
N LYS A 64 -0.81 2.00 14.87
CA LYS A 64 -0.06 2.40 16.07
C LYS A 64 1.42 2.48 15.71
N HIS A 65 2.05 3.61 15.98
CA HIS A 65 3.50 3.70 15.87
C HIS A 65 4.17 3.22 17.17
N ASN A 66 5.36 2.62 17.03
CA ASN A 66 6.16 2.12 18.15
C ASN A 66 5.40 1.16 19.08
N ALA A 67 4.43 0.41 18.54
CA ALA A 67 3.82 -0.67 19.28
C ALA A 67 4.88 -1.73 19.62
N GLU A 68 4.80 -2.30 20.81
CA GLU A 68 5.63 -3.43 21.19
C GLU A 68 5.26 -4.64 20.33
N ILE A 69 6.25 -5.19 19.62
CA ILE A 69 6.11 -6.37 18.76
C ILE A 69 7.17 -7.36 19.21
N ASP A 70 6.75 -8.61 19.43
CA ASP A 70 7.66 -9.70 19.79
C ASP A 70 8.56 -10.04 18.59
N ASP A 71 9.88 -10.08 18.82
CA ASP A 71 10.90 -10.39 17.80
C ASP A 71 10.65 -11.73 17.09
N SER A 72 10.02 -12.69 17.77
CA SER A 72 9.63 -13.98 17.18
C SER A 72 8.65 -13.84 16.02
N SER A 73 7.91 -12.72 15.93
CA SER A 73 7.02 -12.40 14.81
C SER A 73 7.76 -12.25 13.48
N PHE A 74 9.07 -12.02 13.54
CA PHE A 74 9.93 -11.85 12.36
C PHE A 74 10.75 -13.10 12.03
N VAL A 75 10.57 -14.21 12.76
CA VAL A 75 11.22 -15.48 12.46
C VAL A 75 10.65 -16.04 11.15
N ARG A 76 11.53 -16.47 10.25
CA ARG A 76 11.09 -17.09 8.99
C ARG A 76 10.27 -18.33 9.28
N PRO A 77 9.12 -18.52 8.60
CA PRO A 77 8.39 -19.77 8.66
C PRO A 77 9.32 -20.93 8.24
N PRO A 78 9.25 -22.10 8.91
CA PRO A 78 10.02 -23.26 8.47
C PRO A 78 9.59 -23.68 7.05
N GLY A 79 10.55 -23.88 6.15
CA GLY A 79 10.30 -24.42 4.80
C GLY A 79 10.05 -23.38 3.68
N GLN A 80 10.34 -22.10 3.92
CA GLN A 80 10.44 -21.05 2.89
C GLN A 80 11.89 -20.65 2.62
#